data_AF-A0A6V8NXA4-F1
#
_entry.id   AF-A0A6V8NXA4-F1
#
_cell.length_a   1.000
_cell.length_b   1.000
_cell.length_c   1.000
_cell.angle_alpha   90.00
_cell.angle_beta   90.00
_cell.angle_gamma   90.00
#
_symmetry.space_group_name_H-M   'P 1'
#
loop_
_entity.id
_entity.type
_entity.pdbx_description
1 polymer ?
#
loop_
_entity_poly.entity_id
_entity_poly.type
_entity_poly.pdbx_seq_one_letter_code
_entity_poly.pdbx_strand_id
1 'polypeptide(L)'
;MPFLRTLNPKLLVSFLVVVLVTVGLTSLALGFITGSQFSSYLRRGAEVRSQSLATFLVDSYLKNGNWQEVQEVISGLTTMMGDHIVVVDRSNTVVASSSEELVGQKIEEPQVWTARIPLLTDQGKQIGTLYLTGGR
;
A
#
# COMPACT_ATOMS: atom_id res chain seq x y z
N MET A 1 -2.30 -51.51 45.37
CA MET A 1 -1.96 -50.41 44.44
C MET A 1 -0.99 -49.45 45.14
N PRO A 2 0.32 -49.46 44.85
CA PRO A 2 1.21 -48.38 45.27
C PRO A 2 1.45 -47.44 44.08
N PHE A 3 0.83 -46.26 44.13
CA PHE A 3 1.04 -45.19 43.18
C PHE A 3 2.40 -44.51 43.44
N LEU A 4 3.19 -44.40 42.37
CA LEU A 4 4.24 -43.40 42.13
C LEU A 4 5.56 -43.58 42.90
N ARG A 5 6.39 -44.50 42.38
CA ARG A 5 7.86 -44.47 42.52
C ARG A 5 8.39 -43.12 42.01
N THR A 6 9.16 -42.46 42.86
CA THR A 6 10.08 -41.33 42.62
C THR A 6 10.28 -40.94 41.16
N LEU A 7 9.59 -39.89 40.74
CA LEU A 7 9.89 -39.18 39.49
C LEU A 7 11.33 -38.66 39.58
N ASN A 8 12.21 -39.21 38.75
CA ASN A 8 13.58 -38.71 38.64
C ASN A 8 13.52 -37.26 38.17
N PRO A 9 14.00 -36.27 38.96
CA PRO A 9 13.89 -34.86 38.62
C PRO A 9 14.60 -34.55 37.28
N LYS A 10 15.60 -35.37 36.92
CA LYS A 10 16.31 -35.29 35.65
C LYS A 10 15.42 -35.53 34.42
N LEU A 11 14.43 -36.41 34.50
CA LEU A 11 13.47 -36.63 33.40
C LEU A 11 12.46 -35.48 33.31
N LEU A 12 11.99 -34.99 34.46
CA LEU A 12 11.01 -33.89 34.50
C LEU A 12 11.64 -32.60 33.93
N VAL A 13 12.87 -32.29 34.33
CA VAL A 13 13.62 -31.13 33.80
C VAL A 13 13.91 -31.27 32.31
N SER A 14 14.35 -32.46 31.85
CA SER A 14 14.60 -32.67 30.41
C SER A 14 13.35 -32.45 29.57
N PHE A 15 12.19 -32.91 30.06
CA PHE A 15 10.92 -32.72 29.36
C PHE A 15 10.52 -31.23 29.33
N LEU A 16 10.69 -30.52 30.44
CA LEU A 16 10.40 -29.09 30.56
C LEU A 16 11.27 -28.25 29.61
N VAL A 17 12.56 -28.58 29.50
CA VAL A 17 13.49 -27.92 28.57
C VAL A 17 13.08 -28.13 27.12
N VAL A 18 12.69 -29.35 26.74
CA VAL A 18 12.23 -29.64 25.35
C VAL A 18 10.97 -28.83 25.02
N VAL A 19 10.01 -28.75 25.95
CA VAL A 19 8.79 -27.95 25.77
C VAL A 19 9.14 -26.47 25.61
N LEU A 20 10.00 -25.91 26.47
CA LEU A 20 10.43 -24.51 26.39
C LEU A 20 11.19 -24.18 25.10
N VAL A 21 12.07 -25.07 24.65
CA VAL A 21 12.82 -24.90 23.40
C VAL A 21 11.87 -24.92 22.21
N THR A 22 10.93 -25.87 22.18
CA THR A 22 9.97 -26.00 21.08
C THR A 22 9.03 -24.79 21.01
N VAL A 23 8.51 -24.34 22.14
CA VAL A 23 7.64 -23.15 22.23
C VAL A 23 8.41 -21.85 21.96
N GLY A 24 9.66 -21.77 22.41
CA GLY A 24 10.54 -20.63 22.12
C GLY A 24 10.84 -20.50 20.63
N LEU A 25 11.16 -21.61 19.96
CA LEU A 25 11.40 -21.66 18.52
C LEU A 25 10.15 -21.29 17.71
N THR A 26 8.96 -21.76 18.10
CA THR A 26 7.71 -21.40 17.39
C THR A 26 7.30 -19.95 17.62
N SER A 27 7.52 -19.41 18.83
CA SER A 27 7.22 -18.01 19.14
C SER A 27 8.15 -17.05 18.37
N LEU A 28 9.44 -17.38 18.26
CA LEU A 28 10.39 -16.61 17.44
C LEU A 28 10.04 -16.64 15.95
N ALA A 29 9.42 -17.72 15.44
CA ALA A 29 8.98 -17.80 14.06
C ALA A 29 7.83 -16.83 13.72
N LEU A 30 7.02 -16.42 14.70
CA LEU A 30 5.93 -15.44 14.50
C LEU A 30 6.45 -14.01 14.29
N GLY A 31 7.63 -13.69 14.81
CA GLY A 31 8.28 -12.38 14.62
C GLY A 31 8.83 -12.16 13.21
N PHE A 32 9.26 -13.22 12.52
CA PHE A 32 9.88 -13.12 11.19
C PHE A 32 8.90 -13.26 10.01
N ILE A 33 7.76 -13.94 10.19
CA ILE A 33 6.79 -14.18 9.09
C ILE A 33 5.83 -12.99 8.93
N THR A 34 5.56 -12.24 10.00
CA THR A 34 4.53 -11.19 10.00
C THR A 34 5.02 -9.86 9.39
N GLY A 35 6.34 -9.63 9.29
CA GLY A 35 6.90 -8.41 8.73
C GLY A 35 7.03 -8.39 7.19
N SER A 36 7.26 -9.55 6.56
CA SER A 36 7.52 -9.60 5.10
C SER A 36 6.26 -9.83 4.26
N GLN A 37 5.22 -10.44 4.84
CA GLN A 37 3.94 -10.66 4.14
C GLN A 37 3.03 -9.42 4.16
N PHE A 38 3.13 -8.56 5.18
CA PHE A 38 2.31 -7.35 5.27
C PHE A 38 2.64 -6.36 4.14
N SER A 39 3.91 -6.28 3.72
CA SER A 39 4.30 -5.46 2.56
C SER A 39 3.72 -6.00 1.24
N SER A 40 3.64 -7.32 1.05
CA SER A 40 3.06 -7.91 -0.17
C SER A 40 1.53 -7.88 -0.21
N TYR A 41 0.86 -7.99 0.94
CA TYR A 41 -0.60 -7.79 1.04
C TYR A 41 -0.97 -6.31 0.88
N LEU A 42 -0.21 -5.39 1.48
CA LEU A 42 -0.37 -3.96 1.25
C LEU A 42 -0.04 -3.57 -0.20
N ARG A 43 1.01 -4.12 -0.82
CA ARG A 43 1.32 -3.86 -2.24
C ARG A 43 0.23 -4.32 -3.17
N ARG A 44 -0.26 -5.57 -3.04
CA ARG A 44 -1.36 -6.06 -3.88
C ARG A 44 -2.67 -5.30 -3.62
N GLY A 45 -2.95 -4.95 -2.36
CA GLY A 45 -4.11 -4.13 -2.01
C GLY A 45 -4.01 -2.70 -2.54
N ALA A 46 -2.85 -2.07 -2.44
CA ALA A 46 -2.57 -0.73 -2.96
C ALA A 46 -2.58 -0.68 -4.48
N GLU A 47 -2.10 -1.72 -5.15
CA GLU A 47 -2.11 -1.84 -6.61
C GLU A 47 -3.55 -2.01 -7.14
N VAL A 48 -4.35 -2.91 -6.54
CA VAL A 48 -5.78 -3.07 -6.89
C VAL A 48 -6.58 -1.78 -6.61
N ARG A 49 -6.28 -1.09 -5.51
CA ARG A 49 -6.96 0.15 -5.13
C ARG A 49 -6.55 1.33 -6.01
N SER A 50 -5.27 1.49 -6.32
CA SER A 50 -4.77 2.52 -7.23
C SER A 50 -5.27 2.33 -8.66
N GLN A 51 -5.45 1.08 -9.11
CA GLN A 51 -6.04 0.79 -10.41
C GLN A 51 -7.54 1.10 -10.44
N SER A 52 -8.28 0.79 -9.37
CA SER A 52 -9.68 1.22 -9.23
C SER A 52 -9.82 2.75 -9.23
N LEU A 53 -8.90 3.46 -8.56
CA LEU A 53 -8.85 4.93 -8.58
C LEU A 53 -8.56 5.47 -9.98
N ALA A 54 -7.61 4.88 -10.70
CA ALA A 54 -7.32 5.26 -12.09
C ALA A 54 -8.57 5.10 -12.98
N THR A 55 -9.31 4.00 -12.86
CA THR A 55 -10.56 3.78 -13.60
C THR A 55 -11.62 4.84 -13.26
N PHE A 56 -11.79 5.16 -11.97
CA PHE A 56 -12.73 6.21 -11.54
C PHE A 56 -12.36 7.59 -12.10
N LEU A 57 -11.06 7.94 -12.06
CA LEU A 57 -10.56 9.21 -12.59
C LEU A 57 -10.78 9.33 -14.10
N VAL A 58 -10.61 8.24 -14.84
CA VAL A 58 -10.91 8.18 -16.27
C VAL A 58 -12.40 8.40 -16.53
N ASP A 59 -13.29 7.74 -15.77
CA ASP A 59 -14.75 7.90 -15.93
C ASP A 59 -15.21 9.33 -15.62
N SER A 60 -14.71 9.95 -14.55
CA SER A 60 -15.01 11.35 -14.21
C SER A 60 -14.53 12.32 -15.30
N TYR A 61 -13.33 12.12 -15.83
CA TYR A 61 -12.81 12.92 -16.95
C TYR A 61 -13.67 12.75 -18.22
N LEU A 62 -14.13 11.54 -18.53
CA LEU A 62 -14.96 11.29 -19.70
C LEU A 62 -16.37 11.88 -19.58
N LYS A 63 -16.94 11.94 -18.37
CA LYS A 63 -18.27 12.51 -18.12
C LYS A 63 -18.31 14.03 -18.31
N ASN A 64 -17.33 14.74 -17.76
CA ASN A 64 -17.36 16.19 -17.68
C ASN A 64 -16.34 16.89 -18.59
N GLY A 65 -15.41 16.13 -19.18
CA GLY A 65 -14.37 16.65 -20.10
C GLY A 65 -13.36 17.57 -19.43
N ASN A 66 -13.38 17.68 -18.09
CA ASN A 66 -12.54 18.58 -17.32
C ASN A 66 -11.94 17.86 -16.11
N TRP A 67 -10.94 18.50 -15.47
CA TRP A 67 -10.23 17.97 -14.32
C TRP A 67 -10.69 18.58 -12.99
N GLN A 68 -11.77 19.37 -12.97
CA GLN A 68 -12.22 20.09 -11.77
C GLN A 68 -12.77 19.16 -10.68
N GLU A 69 -13.60 18.18 -11.05
CA GLU A 69 -14.09 17.16 -10.10
C GLU A 69 -12.98 16.24 -9.61
N VAL A 70 -11.92 16.06 -10.41
CA VAL A 70 -10.78 15.23 -10.06
C VAL A 70 -10.00 15.82 -8.87
N GLN A 71 -9.93 17.15 -8.77
CA GLN A 71 -9.31 17.83 -7.63
C GLN A 71 -10.08 17.58 -6.32
N GLU A 72 -11.42 17.71 -6.33
CA GLU A 72 -12.24 17.50 -5.13
C GLU A 72 -12.11 16.07 -4.59
N VAL A 73 -12.06 15.09 -5.49
CA VAL A 73 -11.91 13.67 -5.14
C VAL A 73 -10.52 13.39 -4.56
N ILE A 74 -9.46 13.97 -5.13
CA ILE A 74 -8.08 13.77 -4.67
C ILE A 74 -7.86 14.39 -3.29
N SER A 75 -8.40 15.58 -3.04
CA SER A 75 -8.33 16.22 -1.72
C SER A 75 -9.00 15.36 -0.63
N GLY A 76 -10.14 14.73 -0.95
CA GLY A 76 -10.79 13.77 -0.05
C GLY A 76 -9.99 12.48 0.17
N LEU A 77 -9.37 11.93 -0.88
CA LEU A 77 -8.61 10.68 -0.82
C LEU A 77 -7.28 10.82 -0.08
N THR A 78 -6.60 11.96 -0.20
CA THR A 78 -5.34 12.23 0.50
C THR A 78 -5.51 12.08 2.01
N THR A 79 -6.59 12.65 2.55
CA THR A 79 -6.93 12.57 3.98
C THR A 79 -7.12 11.12 4.45
N MET A 80 -7.58 10.23 3.54
CA MET A 80 -7.83 8.82 3.85
C MET A 80 -6.64 7.89 3.60
N MET A 81 -5.78 8.22 2.63
CA MET A 81 -4.71 7.34 2.17
C MET A 81 -3.34 7.69 2.76
N GLY A 82 -3.12 8.92 3.22
CA GLY A 82 -1.82 9.39 3.73
C GLY A 82 -0.73 9.53 2.66
N ASP A 83 -0.94 8.95 1.47
CA ASP A 83 -0.09 9.14 0.29
C ASP A 83 -0.41 10.47 -0.41
N HIS A 84 0.63 11.10 -0.95
CA HIS A 84 0.47 12.26 -1.81
C HIS A 84 0.21 11.81 -3.25
N ILE A 85 -0.86 12.34 -3.82
CA ILE A 85 -1.40 11.94 -5.12
C ILE A 85 -1.30 13.13 -6.06
N VAL A 86 -0.71 12.92 -7.23
CA VAL A 86 -0.56 13.96 -8.25
C VAL A 86 -1.08 13.42 -9.58
N VAL A 87 -1.99 14.14 -10.22
CA VAL A 87 -2.50 13.82 -11.56
C VAL A 87 -1.99 14.86 -12.54
N VAL A 88 -1.45 14.36 -13.65
CA VAL A 88 -0.83 15.16 -14.70
C VAL A 88 -1.55 14.89 -16.01
N ASP A 89 -1.82 15.94 -16.78
CA ASP A 89 -2.40 15.82 -18.11
C ASP A 89 -1.38 15.36 -19.17
N ARG A 90 -1.82 15.29 -20.42
CA ARG A 90 -0.94 14.98 -21.57
C ARG A 90 0.15 16.02 -21.82
N SER A 91 -0.04 17.24 -21.33
CA SER A 91 0.86 18.38 -21.53
C SER A 91 1.98 18.42 -20.47
N ASN A 92 2.04 17.39 -19.62
CA ASN A 92 2.87 17.34 -18.41
C ASN A 92 2.54 18.43 -17.38
N THR A 93 1.32 18.95 -17.41
CA THR A 93 0.83 19.93 -16.42
C THR A 93 0.08 19.20 -15.33
N VAL A 94 0.38 19.50 -14.08
CA VAL A 94 -0.36 19.01 -12.93
C VAL A 94 -1.76 19.61 -12.97
N VAL A 95 -2.76 18.76 -13.07
CA VAL A 95 -4.17 19.15 -13.12
C VAL A 95 -4.88 18.93 -11.79
N ALA A 96 -4.34 18.05 -10.96
CA ALA A 96 -4.80 17.87 -9.59
C ALA A 96 -3.66 17.39 -8.69
N SER A 97 -3.64 17.84 -7.44
CA SER A 97 -2.65 17.45 -6.45
C SER A 97 -3.26 17.45 -5.06
N SER A 98 -2.84 16.48 -4.24
CA SER A 98 -3.17 16.38 -2.82
C SER A 98 -2.78 17.61 -2.00
N SER A 99 -1.70 18.30 -2.39
CA SER A 99 -1.22 19.51 -1.70
C SER A 99 -1.78 20.81 -2.26
N GLU A 100 -2.53 20.76 -3.37
CA GLU A 100 -2.96 21.89 -4.25
C GLU A 100 -1.83 22.78 -4.80
N GLU A 101 -0.70 22.87 -4.10
CA GLU A 101 0.46 23.71 -4.39
C GLU A 101 1.07 23.45 -5.78
N LEU A 102 0.96 22.20 -6.25
CA LEU A 102 1.50 21.78 -7.53
C LEU A 102 0.54 22.01 -8.71
N VAL A 103 -0.74 22.33 -8.48
CA VAL A 103 -1.74 22.46 -9.56
C VAL A 103 -1.37 23.61 -10.50
N GLY A 104 -1.37 23.33 -11.80
CA GLY A 104 -0.97 24.26 -12.86
C GLY A 104 0.53 24.28 -13.16
N GLN A 105 1.37 23.59 -12.37
CA GLN A 105 2.81 23.51 -12.64
C GLN A 105 3.11 22.41 -13.66
N LYS A 106 4.21 22.55 -14.41
CA LYS A 106 4.73 21.45 -15.24
C LYS A 106 5.63 20.56 -14.40
N ILE A 107 5.48 19.25 -14.54
CA ILE A 107 6.40 18.29 -13.90
C ILE A 107 7.69 18.23 -14.72
N GLU A 108 8.77 18.74 -14.15
CA GLU A 108 10.14 18.51 -14.63
C GLU A 108 10.71 17.30 -13.84
N GLU A 109 11.00 16.19 -14.53
CA GLU A 109 11.48 14.96 -13.88
C GLU A 109 12.91 15.10 -13.30
N PRO A 110 13.29 14.32 -12.26
CA PRO A 110 12.48 13.33 -11.55
C PRO A 110 12.28 13.70 -10.06
N GLN A 111 11.08 14.16 -9.73
CA GLN A 111 10.54 13.97 -8.37
C GLN A 111 10.50 12.47 -8.05
N VAL A 112 10.77 12.10 -6.80
CA VAL A 112 10.81 10.69 -6.36
C VAL A 112 9.38 10.15 -6.30
N TRP A 113 8.92 9.58 -7.40
CA TRP A 113 7.62 8.91 -7.49
C TRP A 113 7.76 7.44 -7.11
N THR A 114 6.84 6.95 -6.28
CA THR A 114 6.79 5.54 -5.89
C THR A 114 6.03 4.71 -6.92
N ALA A 115 5.05 5.31 -7.60
CA ALA A 115 4.34 4.69 -8.71
C ALA A 115 3.96 5.71 -9.78
N ARG A 116 3.89 5.23 -11.03
CA ARG A 116 3.44 5.97 -12.20
C ARG A 116 2.43 5.13 -12.95
N ILE A 117 1.18 5.57 -12.98
CA ILE A 117 0.06 4.83 -13.55
C ILE A 117 -0.52 5.65 -14.70
N PRO A 118 -0.43 5.19 -15.97
CA PRO A 118 -1.05 5.89 -17.08
C PRO A 118 -2.57 5.81 -16.96
N LEU A 119 -3.25 6.95 -17.12
CA LEU A 119 -4.71 7.01 -17.18
C LEU A 119 -5.13 6.77 -18.64
N LEU A 120 -5.63 5.58 -18.95
CA LEU A 120 -6.02 5.15 -20.29
C LEU A 120 -7.54 5.09 -20.40
N THR A 121 -8.11 5.60 -21.50
CA THR A 121 -9.52 5.34 -21.82
C THR A 121 -9.73 3.91 -22.32
N ASP A 122 -10.98 3.46 -22.41
CA ASP A 122 -11.34 2.16 -23.00
C ASP A 122 -10.84 1.98 -24.44
N GLN A 123 -10.58 3.07 -25.15
CA GLN A 123 -9.99 3.10 -26.49
C GLN A 123 -8.45 3.03 -26.48
N GLY A 124 -7.82 2.85 -25.32
CA GLY A 124 -6.37 2.86 -25.15
C GLY A 124 -5.73 4.25 -25.24
N LYS A 125 -6.53 5.33 -25.28
CA LYS A 125 -6.01 6.70 -25.40
C LYS A 125 -5.57 7.18 -24.01
N GLN A 126 -4.29 7.40 -23.80
CA GLN A 126 -3.79 7.98 -22.54
C GLN A 126 -4.31 9.41 -22.38
N ILE A 127 -5.03 9.74 -21.32
CA ILE A 127 -5.54 11.10 -21.01
C ILE A 127 -4.66 11.85 -20.00
N GLY A 128 -3.85 11.12 -19.25
CA GLY A 128 -2.97 11.68 -18.23
C GLY A 128 -2.13 10.60 -17.56
N THR A 129 -1.49 10.98 -16.45
CA THR A 129 -0.69 10.09 -15.62
C THR A 129 -0.96 10.39 -14.15
N LEU A 130 -1.24 9.34 -13.38
CA LEU A 130 -1.34 9.37 -11.93
C LEU A 130 0.04 9.03 -11.34
N TYR A 131 0.56 9.92 -10.50
CA TYR A 131 1.77 9.74 -9.72
C TYR A 131 1.42 9.60 -8.26
N LEU A 132 2.06 8.63 -7.60
CA LEU A 132 1.96 8.41 -6.16
C LEU A 132 3.33 8.64 -5.54
N THR A 133 3.39 9.42 -4.46
CA THR A 133 4.57 9.46 -3.58
C THR A 133 4.19 8.83 -2.25
N GLY A 134 4.89 7.75 -1.90
CA GLY A 134 4.60 6.97 -0.71
C GLY A 134 4.78 7.82 0.54
N GLY A 135 3.75 7.86 1.39
CA GLY A 135 3.81 8.50 2.69
C GLY A 135 4.94 7.91 3.53
N ARG A 136 5.79 8.78 4.07
CA ARG A 136 6.79 8.43 5.09
C ARG A 136 6.18 8.49 6.48
#